data_AF-A0AA49JD63-F1
#
_entry.id   AF-A0AA49JD63-F1
#
_cell.length_a   1.000
_cell.length_b   1.000
_cell.length_c   1.000
_cell.angle_alpha   90.00
_cell.angle_beta   90.00
_cell.angle_gamma   90.00
#
_symmetry.space_group_name_H-M   'P 1'
#
loop_
_entity.id
_entity.type
_entity.pdbx_description
1 polymer ?
#
loop_
_entity_poly.entity_id
_entity_poly.type
_entity_poly.pdbx_seq_one_letter_code
_entity_poly.pdbx_strand_id
1 'polypeptide(L)'
;MNKLAKYYSLWSNRISDWLYYQILIAKLNTKLGLVFFVLAGLSVAYIGSKLGFFFSLLIFIAVGGGVFVFSCFVRPKIGFFTAFVLPCIFFPLQRKMGQDLPFGALVQGVVLLTLIIILFKKISQKDTSFAFLRNNVTYAFIVLILYNFLQALNPNVAGLTGFYFILRGNIILFCLYAVGLYLSQDIKFVKQLFIVWIGLAVVCALYACYQEWFGLLEFEKNWIHADQLRFNRIFVQGRYRKFSLLSDPTAFGIFMSGSAIVALILILIPKQLYIKILLLLAVGFLMLGVGYSGTRTAYAMLPAGLVIFLLMTITSRNTLIFSVVLSLALGFVIFGPIYGNATINRFRSTFDTDDQSLNIRDVNREAIQPYIYEHPIGGGVLTTGDAGLKFNPNHYLAGFPPDNGYLKLALETGWIGLLIFLIFIFVVLREGIKNYYATKDATLKIYQLAFIAFIFSISIALYAQTVTTQIPLSTIFWPILGILANIKHHDKQEG
;
A
#
# COMPACT_ATOMS: atom_id res chain seq x y z
N MET A 1 -37.53 -12.51 -8.13
CA MET A 1 -36.60 -11.44 -8.60
C MET A 1 -35.10 -11.81 -8.54
N ASN A 2 -34.60 -12.64 -7.61
CA ASN A 2 -33.16 -12.97 -7.52
C ASN A 2 -32.56 -13.84 -8.65
N LYS A 3 -33.33 -14.69 -9.33
CA LYS A 3 -32.80 -15.53 -10.43
C LYS A 3 -32.50 -14.71 -11.70
N LEU A 4 -33.37 -13.76 -12.07
CA LEU A 4 -33.20 -12.93 -13.28
C LEU A 4 -32.00 -11.98 -13.18
N ALA A 5 -31.74 -11.39 -12.01
CA ALA A 5 -30.54 -10.58 -11.79
C ALA A 5 -29.24 -11.38 -11.92
N LYS A 6 -29.23 -12.65 -11.46
CA LYS A 6 -28.10 -13.57 -11.63
C LYS A 6 -27.85 -13.86 -13.11
N TYR A 7 -28.90 -14.15 -13.89
CA TYR A 7 -28.79 -14.37 -15.35
C TYR A 7 -28.32 -13.12 -16.11
N TYR A 8 -28.80 -11.93 -15.74
CA TYR A 8 -28.40 -10.68 -16.38
C TYR A 8 -26.94 -10.29 -16.08
N SER A 9 -26.48 -10.49 -14.83
CA SER A 9 -25.08 -10.27 -14.46
C SER A 9 -24.13 -11.22 -15.20
N LEU A 10 -24.50 -12.49 -15.35
CA LEU A 10 -23.79 -13.49 -16.14
C LEU A 10 -23.75 -13.11 -17.62
N TRP A 11 -24.84 -12.55 -18.16
CA TRP A 11 -24.94 -12.14 -19.56
C TRP A 11 -24.14 -10.86 -19.87
N SER A 12 -24.16 -9.85 -18.98
CA SER A 12 -23.37 -8.62 -19.15
C SER A 12 -21.86 -8.86 -18.99
N ASN A 13 -21.47 -9.78 -18.10
CA ASN A 13 -20.07 -10.23 -18.01
C ASN A 13 -19.66 -10.98 -19.30
N ARG A 14 -20.55 -11.80 -19.88
CA ARG A 14 -20.29 -12.46 -21.17
C ARG A 14 -20.12 -11.47 -22.33
N ILE A 15 -20.92 -10.42 -22.39
CA ILE A 15 -20.83 -9.41 -23.47
C ILE A 15 -19.63 -8.50 -23.30
N SER A 16 -19.34 -8.06 -22.08
CA SER A 16 -18.14 -7.25 -21.83
C SER A 16 -16.86 -8.05 -22.05
N ASP A 17 -16.84 -9.34 -21.64
CA ASP A 17 -15.74 -10.25 -21.95
C ASP A 17 -15.66 -10.55 -23.45
N TRP A 18 -16.79 -10.72 -24.15
CA TRP A 18 -16.83 -10.93 -25.60
C TRP A 18 -16.38 -9.68 -26.37
N LEU A 19 -16.79 -8.48 -25.96
CA LEU A 19 -16.33 -7.21 -26.55
C LEU A 19 -14.84 -6.99 -26.32
N TYR A 20 -14.35 -7.26 -25.11
CA TYR A 20 -12.91 -7.23 -24.83
C TYR A 20 -12.16 -8.24 -25.70
N TYR A 21 -12.68 -9.46 -25.80
CA TYR A 21 -12.04 -10.49 -26.61
C TYR A 21 -12.12 -10.16 -28.10
N GLN A 22 -13.23 -9.66 -28.62
CA GLN A 22 -13.40 -9.38 -30.05
C GLN A 22 -12.68 -8.10 -30.48
N ILE A 23 -12.78 -7.02 -29.69
CA ILE A 23 -12.24 -5.71 -30.05
C ILE A 23 -10.76 -5.59 -29.66
N LEU A 24 -10.39 -6.00 -28.44
CA LEU A 24 -9.06 -5.76 -27.88
C LEU A 24 -8.10 -6.94 -28.06
N ILE A 25 -8.57 -8.19 -27.98
CA ILE A 25 -7.67 -9.35 -28.11
C ILE A 25 -7.66 -9.89 -29.54
N ALA A 26 -8.82 -10.23 -30.10
CA ALA A 26 -8.95 -10.95 -31.36
C ALA A 26 -8.70 -10.05 -32.57
N LYS A 27 -9.11 -8.77 -32.54
CA LYS A 27 -8.81 -7.84 -33.64
C LYS A 27 -7.40 -7.26 -33.55
N LEU A 28 -6.89 -6.93 -32.36
CA LEU A 28 -5.58 -6.30 -32.21
C LEU A 28 -4.40 -7.30 -32.16
N ASN A 29 -4.63 -8.56 -31.78
CA ASN A 29 -3.60 -9.62 -31.79
C ASN A 29 -3.61 -10.42 -33.11
N THR A 30 -3.92 -9.76 -34.22
CA THR A 30 -3.78 -10.29 -35.58
C THR A 30 -2.72 -9.50 -36.33
N LYS A 31 -2.19 -10.05 -37.43
CA LYS A 31 -1.24 -9.33 -38.30
C LYS A 31 -1.78 -7.95 -38.73
N LEU A 32 -3.09 -7.82 -38.91
CA LEU A 32 -3.78 -6.56 -39.22
C LEU A 32 -3.81 -5.57 -38.04
N GLY A 33 -4.00 -6.06 -36.81
CA GLY A 33 -3.92 -5.23 -35.60
C GLY A 33 -2.51 -4.68 -35.37
N LEU A 34 -1.49 -5.49 -35.65
CA LEU A 34 -0.09 -5.07 -35.61
C LEU A 34 0.21 -4.00 -36.68
N VAL A 35 -0.28 -4.19 -37.90
CA VAL A 35 -0.20 -3.18 -38.97
C VAL A 35 -0.94 -1.89 -38.59
N PHE A 36 -2.11 -1.98 -37.96
CA PHE A 36 -2.84 -0.81 -37.46
C PHE A 36 -2.04 -0.04 -36.39
N PHE A 37 -1.39 -0.74 -35.43
CA PHE A 37 -0.54 -0.08 -34.44
C PHE A 37 0.69 0.58 -35.06
N VAL A 38 1.31 -0.06 -36.06
CA VAL A 38 2.44 0.52 -36.79
C VAL A 38 1.98 1.75 -37.58
N LEU A 39 0.84 1.68 -38.27
CA LEU A 39 0.27 2.83 -39.00
C LEU A 39 -0.16 3.96 -38.06
N ALA A 40 -0.77 3.65 -36.91
CA ALA A 40 -1.12 4.64 -35.90
C ALA A 40 0.14 5.30 -35.31
N GLY A 41 1.18 4.53 -35.03
CA GLY A 41 2.49 5.04 -34.59
C GLY A 41 3.16 5.93 -35.65
N LEU A 42 3.16 5.51 -36.91
CA LEU A 42 3.66 6.30 -38.04
C LEU A 42 2.83 7.56 -38.28
N SER A 43 1.52 7.51 -38.07
CA SER A 43 0.61 8.65 -38.19
C SER A 43 0.90 9.68 -37.09
N VAL A 44 1.09 9.24 -35.84
CA VAL A 44 1.47 10.12 -34.72
C VAL A 44 2.86 10.72 -34.96
N ALA A 45 3.80 9.95 -35.52
CA ALA A 45 5.14 10.44 -35.87
C ALA A 45 5.11 11.45 -37.02
N TYR A 46 4.32 11.20 -38.07
CA TYR A 46 4.16 12.10 -39.22
C TYR A 46 3.47 13.41 -38.83
N ILE A 47 2.40 13.33 -38.04
CA ILE A 47 1.73 14.50 -37.46
C ILE A 47 2.73 15.30 -36.60
N GLY A 48 3.63 14.64 -35.89
CA GLY A 48 4.67 15.30 -35.09
C GLY A 48 5.73 16.02 -35.90
N SER A 49 6.06 15.46 -37.07
CA SER A 49 6.97 16.13 -38.01
C SER A 49 6.37 17.41 -38.60
N LYS A 50 5.04 17.54 -38.64
CA LYS A 50 4.32 18.68 -39.24
C LYS A 50 3.81 19.71 -38.23
N LEU A 51 3.27 19.26 -37.09
CA LEU A 51 2.60 20.08 -36.08
C LEU A 51 3.44 20.27 -34.80
N GLY A 52 4.63 19.69 -34.75
CA GLY A 52 5.57 19.80 -33.63
C GLY A 52 5.34 18.77 -32.52
N PHE A 53 6.38 18.60 -31.69
CA PHE A 53 6.44 17.58 -30.63
C PHE A 53 5.25 17.63 -29.66
N PHE A 54 4.79 18.84 -29.31
CA PHE A 54 3.71 19.03 -28.34
C PHE A 54 2.38 18.43 -28.83
N PHE A 55 2.03 18.59 -30.11
CA PHE A 55 0.79 18.04 -30.67
C PHE A 55 0.81 16.51 -30.74
N SER A 56 1.95 15.90 -31.10
CA SER A 56 2.08 14.44 -31.07
C SER A 56 2.00 13.87 -29.67
N LEU A 57 2.60 14.54 -28.69
CA LEU A 57 2.50 14.14 -27.29
C LEU A 57 1.04 14.18 -26.81
N LEU A 58 0.29 15.23 -27.18
CA LEU A 58 -1.12 15.39 -26.81
C LEU A 58 -1.99 14.30 -27.42
N ILE A 59 -1.81 13.98 -28.70
CA ILE A 59 -2.53 12.88 -29.37
C ILE A 59 -2.17 11.53 -28.74
N PHE A 60 -0.90 11.28 -28.45
CA PHE A 60 -0.47 10.05 -27.79
C PHE A 60 -1.11 9.89 -26.41
N ILE A 61 -1.13 10.96 -25.60
CA ILE A 61 -1.80 10.96 -24.29
C ILE A 61 -3.31 10.77 -24.44
N ALA A 62 -3.95 11.41 -25.41
CA ALA A 62 -5.38 11.29 -25.64
C ALA A 62 -5.79 9.87 -26.07
N VAL A 63 -5.08 9.28 -27.03
CA VAL A 63 -5.34 7.91 -27.51
C VAL A 63 -5.01 6.89 -26.42
N GLY A 64 -3.82 6.98 -25.81
CA GLY A 64 -3.41 6.08 -24.74
C GLY A 64 -4.30 6.18 -23.51
N GLY A 65 -4.63 7.41 -23.10
CA GLY A 65 -5.58 7.69 -22.03
C GLY A 65 -6.98 7.16 -22.33
N GLY A 66 -7.48 7.35 -23.55
CA GLY A 66 -8.77 6.82 -24.00
C GLY A 66 -8.83 5.29 -23.95
N VAL A 67 -7.80 4.60 -24.47
CA VAL A 67 -7.68 3.14 -24.40
C VAL A 67 -7.60 2.65 -22.95
N PHE A 68 -6.87 3.38 -22.09
CA PHE A 68 -6.77 3.06 -20.67
C PHE A 68 -8.11 3.20 -19.95
N VAL A 69 -8.82 4.31 -20.15
CA VAL A 69 -10.15 4.55 -19.56
C VAL A 69 -11.14 3.49 -20.05
N PHE A 70 -11.15 3.18 -21.35
CA PHE A 70 -11.98 2.11 -21.91
C PHE A 70 -11.64 0.75 -21.29
N SER A 71 -10.36 0.43 -21.13
CA SER A 71 -9.92 -0.83 -20.49
C SER A 71 -10.37 -0.91 -19.03
N CYS A 72 -10.25 0.19 -18.27
CA CYS A 72 -10.77 0.28 -16.91
C CYS A 72 -12.29 0.14 -16.88
N PHE A 73 -12.99 0.72 -17.85
CA PHE A 73 -14.43 0.60 -17.99
C PHE A 73 -14.84 -0.86 -18.19
N VAL A 74 -14.15 -1.59 -19.06
CA VAL A 74 -14.41 -3.02 -19.28
C VAL A 74 -14.08 -3.83 -18.03
N ARG A 75 -12.90 -3.64 -17.43
CA ARG A 75 -12.42 -4.37 -16.25
C ARG A 75 -11.86 -3.42 -15.19
N PRO A 76 -12.65 -3.04 -14.16
CA PRO A 76 -12.21 -2.07 -13.14
C PRO A 76 -10.95 -2.49 -12.37
N LYS A 77 -10.67 -3.80 -12.28
CA LYS A 77 -9.41 -4.32 -11.72
C LYS A 77 -8.15 -3.80 -12.41
N ILE A 78 -8.22 -3.42 -13.69
CA ILE A 78 -7.08 -2.85 -14.42
C ILE A 78 -6.69 -1.51 -13.79
N GLY A 79 -7.67 -0.65 -13.48
CA GLY A 79 -7.41 0.63 -12.82
C GLY A 79 -6.77 0.45 -11.45
N PHE A 80 -7.26 -0.50 -10.66
CA PHE A 80 -6.66 -0.87 -9.38
C PHE A 80 -5.20 -1.33 -9.50
N PHE A 81 -4.92 -2.31 -10.37
CA PHE A 81 -3.55 -2.83 -10.55
C PHE A 81 -2.62 -1.78 -11.14
N THR A 82 -3.14 -0.91 -12.00
CA THR A 82 -2.37 0.23 -12.52
C THR A 82 -1.98 1.16 -11.39
N ALA A 83 -2.93 1.61 -10.56
CA ALA A 83 -2.63 2.47 -9.40
C ALA A 83 -1.61 1.84 -8.43
N PHE A 84 -1.60 0.50 -8.34
CA PHE A 84 -0.66 -0.23 -7.49
C PHE A 84 0.76 -0.34 -8.10
N VAL A 85 0.89 -0.60 -9.39
CA VAL A 85 2.20 -0.77 -10.08
C VAL A 85 2.84 0.57 -10.43
N LEU A 86 2.02 1.57 -10.78
CA LEU A 86 2.45 2.86 -11.31
C LEU A 86 3.49 3.61 -10.45
N PRO A 87 3.42 3.60 -9.11
CA PRO A 87 4.46 4.21 -8.27
C PRO A 87 5.86 3.63 -8.51
N CYS A 88 5.97 2.32 -8.75
CA CYS A 88 7.27 1.67 -9.00
C CYS A 88 7.90 2.08 -10.34
N ILE A 89 7.10 2.63 -11.26
CA ILE A 89 7.58 3.16 -12.53
C ILE A 89 7.95 4.64 -12.38
N PHE A 90 7.12 5.40 -11.68
CA PHE A 90 7.27 6.85 -11.58
C PHE A 90 8.38 7.32 -10.65
N PHE A 91 8.65 6.64 -9.53
CA PHE A 91 9.75 7.07 -8.66
C PHE A 91 11.11 7.02 -9.37
N PRO A 92 11.51 5.95 -10.08
CA PRO A 92 12.74 5.95 -10.88
C PRO A 92 12.75 7.04 -11.97
N LEU A 93 11.62 7.29 -12.63
CA LEU A 93 11.52 8.34 -13.66
C LEU A 93 11.71 9.74 -13.06
N GLN A 94 11.07 10.02 -11.92
CA GLN A 94 11.23 11.28 -11.19
C GLN A 94 12.70 11.51 -10.81
N ARG A 95 13.39 10.48 -10.34
CA ARG A 95 14.83 10.55 -10.04
C ARG A 95 15.67 10.85 -11.27
N LYS A 96 15.38 10.18 -12.39
CA LYS A 96 16.11 10.38 -13.64
C LYS A 96 15.90 11.78 -14.21
N MET A 97 14.69 12.33 -14.09
CA MET A 97 14.37 13.68 -14.58
C MET A 97 14.86 14.79 -13.66
N GLY A 98 15.15 14.50 -12.38
CA GLY A 98 15.57 15.50 -11.40
C GLY A 98 14.50 16.54 -11.07
N GLN A 99 13.23 16.30 -11.44
CA GLN A 99 12.10 17.20 -11.23
C GLN A 99 11.03 16.54 -10.36
N ASP A 100 10.50 17.29 -9.40
CA ASP A 100 9.40 16.82 -8.55
C ASP A 100 8.06 16.93 -9.28
N LEU A 101 7.77 15.92 -10.09
CA LEU A 101 6.48 15.79 -10.77
C LEU A 101 5.40 15.27 -9.82
N PRO A 102 4.16 15.77 -9.90
CA PRO A 102 3.06 15.40 -9.00
C PRO A 102 2.45 14.02 -9.34
N PHE A 103 3.29 12.99 -9.51
CA PHE A 103 2.86 11.63 -9.86
C PHE A 103 1.91 11.00 -8.84
N GLY A 104 1.96 11.42 -7.58
CA GLY A 104 0.96 11.05 -6.57
C GLY A 104 -0.46 11.43 -6.99
N ALA A 105 -0.65 12.57 -7.67
CA ALA A 105 -1.94 12.98 -8.18
C ALA A 105 -2.45 12.06 -9.32
N LEU A 106 -1.54 11.56 -10.15
CA LEU A 106 -1.88 10.59 -11.21
C LEU A 106 -2.41 9.28 -10.61
N VAL A 107 -1.73 8.72 -9.61
CA VAL A 107 -2.18 7.50 -8.92
C VAL A 107 -3.57 7.72 -8.30
N GLN A 108 -3.79 8.86 -7.66
CA GLN A 108 -5.07 9.23 -7.07
C GLN A 108 -6.17 9.39 -8.13
N GLY A 109 -5.84 10.01 -9.27
CA GLY A 109 -6.74 10.14 -10.41
C GLY A 109 -7.18 8.80 -10.98
N VAL A 110 -6.26 7.83 -11.10
CA VAL A 110 -6.58 6.47 -11.54
C VAL A 110 -7.51 5.76 -10.56
N VAL A 111 -7.27 5.90 -9.24
CA VAL A 111 -8.14 5.30 -8.21
C VAL A 111 -9.54 5.91 -8.25
N LEU A 112 -9.64 7.24 -8.35
CA LEU A 112 -10.92 7.95 -8.43
C LEU A 112 -11.69 7.56 -9.70
N LEU A 113 -11.02 7.53 -10.86
CA LEU A 113 -11.58 7.06 -12.12
C LEU A 113 -12.13 5.63 -11.96
N THR A 114 -11.37 4.75 -11.32
CA THR A 114 -11.78 3.36 -11.08
C THR A 114 -13.08 3.30 -10.26
N LEU A 115 -13.19 4.12 -9.21
CA LEU A 115 -14.41 4.19 -8.40
C LEU A 115 -15.59 4.73 -9.22
N ILE A 116 -15.41 5.82 -9.98
CA ILE A 116 -16.45 6.41 -10.83
C ILE A 116 -16.99 5.37 -11.82
N ILE A 117 -16.10 4.60 -12.45
CA ILE A 117 -16.47 3.52 -13.35
C ILE A 117 -17.29 2.43 -12.64
N ILE A 118 -16.89 2.03 -11.42
CA ILE A 118 -17.64 1.05 -10.61
C ILE A 118 -19.05 1.57 -10.30
N LEU A 119 -19.17 2.83 -9.88
CA LEU A 119 -20.46 3.45 -9.58
C LEU A 119 -21.34 3.52 -10.83
N PHE A 120 -20.79 3.97 -11.96
CA PHE A 120 -21.51 4.04 -13.23
C PHE A 120 -22.04 2.66 -13.67
N LYS A 121 -21.22 1.60 -13.54
CA LYS A 121 -21.66 0.22 -13.81
C LYS A 121 -22.81 -0.22 -12.93
N LYS A 122 -22.75 0.06 -11.62
CA LYS A 122 -23.83 -0.29 -10.70
C LYS A 122 -25.14 0.41 -11.03
N ILE A 123 -25.07 1.72 -11.32
CA ILE A 123 -26.23 2.52 -11.72
C ILE A 123 -26.81 1.99 -13.04
N SER A 124 -25.96 1.72 -14.04
CA SER A 124 -26.37 1.18 -15.34
C SER A 124 -27.03 -0.19 -15.22
N GLN A 125 -26.57 -1.04 -14.30
CA GLN A 125 -27.13 -2.37 -14.04
C GLN A 125 -28.40 -2.34 -13.17
N LYS A 126 -28.90 -1.16 -12.77
CA LYS A 126 -30.01 -0.98 -11.81
C LYS A 126 -29.82 -1.73 -10.48
N ASP A 127 -28.58 -2.06 -10.12
CA ASP A 127 -28.24 -2.66 -8.82
C ASP A 127 -27.99 -1.55 -7.79
N THR A 128 -29.09 -1.04 -7.25
CA THR A 128 -29.09 0.01 -6.21
C THR A 128 -28.73 -0.52 -4.82
N SER A 129 -28.52 -1.83 -4.66
CA SER A 129 -28.19 -2.40 -3.36
C SER A 129 -26.71 -2.13 -3.01
N PHE A 130 -26.46 -1.17 -2.13
CA PHE A 130 -25.14 -0.93 -1.52
C PHE A 130 -24.90 -1.86 -0.31
N ALA A 131 -25.47 -3.07 -0.34
CA ALA A 131 -25.43 -4.02 0.77
C ALA A 131 -23.99 -4.38 1.19
N PHE A 132 -23.04 -4.35 0.26
CA PHE A 132 -21.62 -4.60 0.52
C PHE A 132 -20.97 -3.57 1.47
N LEU A 133 -21.48 -2.34 1.50
CA LEU A 133 -21.02 -1.30 2.44
C LEU A 133 -21.54 -1.57 3.87
N ARG A 134 -22.54 -2.43 4.04
CA ARG A 134 -23.18 -2.68 5.34
C ARG A 134 -22.38 -3.68 6.17
N ASN A 135 -21.23 -3.23 6.69
CA ASN A 135 -20.38 -4.01 7.58
C ASN A 135 -19.75 -3.12 8.67
N ASN A 136 -19.33 -3.74 9.78
CA ASN A 136 -18.80 -3.03 10.95
C ASN A 136 -17.53 -2.22 10.64
N VAL A 137 -16.70 -2.70 9.71
CA VAL A 137 -15.48 -2.01 9.27
C VAL A 137 -15.84 -0.71 8.54
N THR A 138 -16.83 -0.74 7.65
CA THR A 138 -17.30 0.45 6.94
C THR A 138 -17.89 1.47 7.91
N TYR A 139 -18.67 1.04 8.91
CA TYR A 139 -19.20 1.96 9.92
C TYR A 139 -18.09 2.64 10.72
N ALA A 140 -17.10 1.88 11.20
CA ALA A 140 -15.94 2.46 11.89
C ALA A 140 -15.14 3.40 10.98
N PHE A 141 -15.02 3.06 9.70
CA PHE A 141 -14.33 3.91 8.73
C PHE A 141 -15.08 5.21 8.42
N ILE A 142 -16.42 5.16 8.35
CA ILE A 142 -17.26 6.35 8.21
C ILE A 142 -17.07 7.27 9.41
N VAL A 143 -17.04 6.74 10.64
CA VAL A 143 -16.76 7.54 11.85
C VAL A 143 -15.40 8.23 11.75
N LEU A 144 -14.35 7.51 11.30
CA LEU A 144 -13.02 8.09 11.09
C LEU A 144 -13.05 9.23 10.06
N ILE A 145 -13.71 9.02 8.91
CA ILE A 145 -13.82 10.03 7.85
C ILE A 145 -14.64 11.24 8.32
N LEU A 146 -15.76 11.03 9.00
CA LEU A 146 -16.58 12.12 9.54
C LEU A 146 -15.80 12.96 10.54
N TYR A 147 -15.04 12.32 11.43
CA TYR A 147 -14.16 13.03 12.34
C TYR A 147 -13.10 13.86 11.61
N ASN A 148 -12.48 13.30 10.56
CA ASN A 148 -11.53 14.06 9.75
C ASN A 148 -12.19 15.21 8.99
N PHE A 149 -13.47 15.12 8.60
CA PHE A 149 -14.20 16.26 8.04
C PHE A 149 -14.49 17.33 9.11
N LEU A 150 -14.78 16.94 10.35
CA LEU A 150 -14.92 17.89 11.46
C LEU A 150 -13.61 18.62 11.76
N GLN A 151 -12.46 17.95 11.58
CA GLN A 151 -11.14 18.59 11.67
C GLN A 151 -10.94 19.70 10.64
N ALA A 152 -11.71 19.72 9.55
CA ALA A 152 -11.67 20.81 8.60
C ALA A 152 -12.28 22.11 9.14
N LEU A 153 -13.04 22.03 10.24
CA LEU A 153 -13.55 23.17 11.02
C LEU A 153 -12.61 23.57 12.17
N ASN A 154 -11.48 22.88 12.35
CA ASN A 154 -10.53 23.19 13.42
C ASN A 154 -9.90 24.58 13.17
N PRO A 155 -9.97 25.52 14.15
CA PRO A 155 -9.45 26.88 14.00
C PRO A 155 -7.97 26.97 13.64
N ASN A 156 -7.19 25.95 14.00
CA ASN A 156 -5.74 25.93 13.80
C ASN A 156 -5.30 25.44 12.39
N VAL A 157 -6.25 25.05 11.53
CA VAL A 157 -5.96 24.59 10.17
C VAL A 157 -5.66 25.78 9.25
N ALA A 158 -4.79 25.58 8.24
CA ALA A 158 -4.38 26.55 7.21
C ALA A 158 -5.53 27.01 6.27
N GLY A 159 -6.65 27.49 6.80
CA GLY A 159 -7.82 27.94 6.06
C GLY A 159 -8.28 26.97 4.97
N LEU A 160 -8.55 27.52 3.78
CA LEU A 160 -9.04 26.76 2.60
C LEU A 160 -8.04 25.71 2.08
N THR A 161 -6.73 25.96 2.22
CA THR A 161 -5.68 25.04 1.76
C THR A 161 -5.66 23.77 2.60
N GLY A 162 -5.70 23.93 3.92
CA GLY A 162 -5.78 22.79 4.84
C GLY A 162 -7.06 21.99 4.64
N PHE A 163 -8.21 22.68 4.48
CA PHE A 163 -9.49 22.05 4.13
C PHE A 163 -9.40 21.20 2.86
N TYR A 164 -8.80 21.73 1.78
CA TYR A 164 -8.62 21.00 0.53
C TYR A 164 -7.79 19.73 0.71
N PHE A 165 -6.69 19.78 1.46
CA PHE A 165 -5.85 18.61 1.71
C PHE A 165 -6.57 17.55 2.56
N ILE A 166 -7.31 17.96 3.59
CA ILE A 166 -8.14 17.06 4.40
C ILE A 166 -9.18 16.38 3.52
N LEU A 167 -9.94 17.16 2.73
CA LEU A 167 -10.99 16.64 1.87
C LEU A 167 -10.42 15.69 0.81
N ARG A 168 -9.40 16.14 0.07
CA ARG A 168 -8.73 15.32 -0.95
C ARG A 168 -8.19 14.02 -0.34
N GLY A 169 -7.44 14.11 0.76
CA GLY A 169 -6.86 12.96 1.44
C GLY A 169 -7.91 11.92 1.82
N ASN A 170 -8.97 12.33 2.53
CA ASN A 170 -10.02 11.43 3.00
C ASN A 170 -10.83 10.81 1.85
N ILE A 171 -11.13 11.58 0.79
CA ILE A 171 -11.80 11.04 -0.40
C ILE A 171 -10.98 9.92 -1.03
N ILE A 172 -9.67 10.10 -1.17
CA ILE A 172 -8.80 9.08 -1.77
C ILE A 172 -8.74 7.82 -0.90
N LEU A 173 -8.61 7.98 0.42
CA LEU A 173 -8.64 6.85 1.35
C LEU A 173 -9.95 6.08 1.23
N PHE A 174 -11.08 6.81 1.15
CA PHE A 174 -12.38 6.21 0.92
C PHE A 174 -12.46 5.47 -0.41
N CYS A 175 -11.95 6.07 -1.49
CA CYS A 175 -11.94 5.45 -2.81
C CYS A 175 -11.14 4.14 -2.80
N LEU A 176 -9.95 4.14 -2.19
CA LEU A 176 -9.12 2.94 -2.07
C LEU A 176 -9.84 1.81 -1.32
N TYR A 177 -10.43 2.13 -0.16
CA TYR A 177 -11.23 1.18 0.62
C TYR A 177 -12.41 0.63 -0.19
N ALA A 178 -13.21 1.51 -0.80
CA ALA A 178 -14.41 1.14 -1.54
C ALA A 178 -14.10 0.31 -2.79
N VAL A 179 -13.04 0.66 -3.53
CA VAL A 179 -12.57 -0.12 -4.69
C VAL A 179 -12.12 -1.51 -4.26
N GLY A 180 -11.32 -1.62 -3.19
CA GLY A 180 -10.89 -2.91 -2.65
C GLY A 180 -12.07 -3.78 -2.21
N LEU A 181 -13.02 -3.19 -1.50
CA LEU A 181 -14.23 -3.87 -1.04
C LEU A 181 -15.08 -4.36 -2.23
N TYR A 182 -15.35 -3.51 -3.22
CA TYR A 182 -16.14 -3.92 -4.40
C TYR A 182 -15.45 -5.03 -5.20
N LEU A 183 -14.16 -4.86 -5.52
CA LEU A 183 -13.42 -5.84 -6.32
C LEU A 183 -13.24 -7.19 -5.58
N SER A 184 -13.23 -7.18 -4.25
CA SER A 184 -13.15 -8.41 -3.43
C SER A 184 -14.35 -9.34 -3.61
N GLN A 185 -15.46 -8.89 -4.20
CA GLN A 185 -16.60 -9.75 -4.54
C GLN A 185 -16.26 -10.81 -5.60
N ASP A 186 -15.14 -10.68 -6.31
CA ASP A 186 -14.58 -11.72 -7.16
C ASP A 186 -13.35 -12.34 -6.47
N ILE A 187 -13.43 -13.62 -6.09
CA ILE A 187 -12.29 -14.32 -5.46
C ILE A 187 -11.08 -14.40 -6.40
N LYS A 188 -11.29 -14.35 -7.73
CA LYS A 188 -10.19 -14.31 -8.70
C LYS A 188 -9.40 -13.02 -8.59
N PHE A 189 -10.04 -11.90 -8.24
CA PHE A 189 -9.34 -10.64 -7.98
C PHE A 189 -8.42 -10.78 -6.77
N VAL A 190 -8.87 -11.38 -5.67
CA VAL A 190 -8.04 -11.60 -4.47
C VAL A 190 -6.83 -12.49 -4.79
N LYS A 191 -7.02 -13.55 -5.58
CA LYS A 191 -5.91 -14.40 -6.05
C LYS A 191 -4.93 -13.61 -6.94
N GLN A 192 -5.45 -12.79 -7.86
CA GLN A 192 -4.63 -11.92 -8.72
C GLN A 192 -3.87 -10.86 -7.92
N LEU A 193 -4.47 -10.33 -6.84
CA LEU A 193 -3.82 -9.39 -5.93
C LEU A 193 -2.56 -9.98 -5.34
N PHE A 194 -2.61 -11.19 -4.77
CA PHE A 194 -1.42 -11.82 -4.22
C PHE A 194 -0.33 -12.07 -5.27
N ILE A 195 -0.71 -12.49 -6.49
CA ILE A 195 0.25 -12.73 -7.57
C ILE A 195 0.94 -11.42 -7.98
N VAL A 196 0.17 -10.36 -8.24
CA VAL A 196 0.72 -9.05 -8.65
C VAL A 196 1.53 -8.42 -7.51
N TRP A 197 1.04 -8.52 -6.27
CA TRP A 197 1.74 -8.01 -5.09
C TRP A 197 3.08 -8.69 -4.88
N ILE A 198 3.11 -10.03 -4.77
CA ILE A 198 4.37 -10.75 -4.57
C ILE A 198 5.30 -10.59 -5.77
N GLY A 199 4.76 -10.62 -7.00
CA GLY A 199 5.55 -10.38 -8.22
C GLY A 199 6.24 -9.01 -8.20
N LEU A 200 5.49 -7.94 -7.90
CA LEU A 200 6.04 -6.59 -7.79
C LEU A 200 7.07 -6.48 -6.65
N ALA A 201 6.78 -7.10 -5.50
CA ALA A 201 7.69 -7.10 -4.37
C ALA A 201 9.02 -7.80 -4.69
N VAL A 202 8.97 -8.93 -5.42
CA VAL A 202 10.18 -9.63 -5.90
C VAL A 202 10.98 -8.78 -6.88
N VAL A 203 10.33 -8.11 -7.84
CA VAL A 203 11.02 -7.19 -8.77
C VAL A 203 11.74 -6.08 -8.00
N CYS A 204 11.08 -5.46 -7.03
CA CYS A 204 11.70 -4.46 -6.17
C CYS A 204 12.85 -5.05 -5.34
N ALA A 205 12.71 -6.26 -4.80
CA ALA A 205 13.76 -6.91 -4.01
C ALA A 205 15.00 -7.25 -4.87
N LEU A 206 14.80 -7.77 -6.08
CA LEU A 206 15.88 -8.07 -7.01
C LEU A 206 16.65 -6.81 -7.41
N TYR A 207 15.94 -5.72 -7.69
CA TYR A 207 16.58 -4.45 -7.99
C TYR A 207 17.33 -3.87 -6.76
N ALA A 208 16.85 -4.08 -5.55
CA ALA A 208 17.60 -3.70 -4.33
C ALA A 208 18.88 -4.54 -4.17
N CYS A 209 18.83 -5.83 -4.48
CA CYS A 209 20.02 -6.69 -4.49
C CYS A 209 21.02 -6.21 -5.55
N TYR A 210 20.53 -5.81 -6.73
CA TYR A 210 21.37 -5.16 -7.75
C TYR A 210 22.03 -3.89 -7.21
N GLN A 211 21.27 -2.99 -6.57
CA GLN A 211 21.82 -1.76 -5.99
C GLN A 211 22.85 -2.00 -4.87
N GLU A 212 22.77 -3.13 -4.14
CA GLU A 212 23.76 -3.53 -3.13
C GLU A 212 25.01 -4.13 -3.75
N TRP A 213 24.87 -5.07 -4.69
CA TRP A 213 25.99 -5.84 -5.22
C TRP A 213 26.76 -5.13 -6.34
N PHE A 214 26.06 -4.39 -7.20
CA PHE A 214 26.66 -3.67 -8.34
C PHE A 214 26.75 -2.15 -8.11
N GLY A 215 26.14 -1.66 -7.03
CA GLY A 215 26.10 -0.25 -6.68
C GLY A 215 24.91 0.51 -7.29
N LEU A 216 24.78 1.78 -6.90
CA LEU A 216 23.73 2.67 -7.38
C LEU A 216 24.06 3.21 -8.78
N LEU A 217 23.03 3.39 -9.60
CA LEU A 217 23.17 4.02 -10.92
C LEU A 217 23.54 5.51 -10.77
N GLU A 218 24.16 6.10 -11.79
CA GLU A 218 24.60 7.49 -11.74
C GLU A 218 23.46 8.48 -11.46
N PHE A 219 22.32 8.32 -12.12
CA PHE A 219 21.16 9.19 -11.87
C PHE A 219 20.61 9.04 -10.45
N GLU A 220 20.73 7.86 -9.83
CA GLU A 220 20.33 7.62 -8.45
C GLU A 220 21.29 8.30 -7.48
N LYS A 221 22.60 8.21 -7.74
CA LYS A 221 23.62 8.93 -6.97
C LYS A 221 23.40 10.45 -7.07
N ASN A 222 23.21 10.97 -8.27
CA ASN A 222 22.94 12.39 -8.50
C ASN A 222 21.69 12.84 -7.75
N TRP A 223 20.62 12.05 -7.77
CA TRP A 223 19.40 12.33 -7.01
C TRP A 223 19.61 12.33 -5.49
N ILE A 224 20.47 11.45 -4.96
CA ILE A 224 20.81 11.44 -3.53
C ILE A 224 21.62 12.68 -3.15
N HIS A 225 22.63 13.04 -3.95
CA HIS A 225 23.55 14.15 -3.68
C HIS A 225 22.95 15.54 -3.97
N ALA A 226 21.82 15.62 -4.67
CA ALA A 226 21.12 16.88 -4.93
C ALA A 226 20.53 17.55 -3.68
N ASP A 227 20.33 16.81 -2.59
CA ASP A 227 19.75 17.31 -1.35
C ASP A 227 20.51 16.74 -0.14
N GLN A 228 21.11 17.63 0.66
CA GLN A 228 21.90 17.26 1.83
C GLN A 228 21.07 16.52 2.90
N LEU A 229 19.79 16.89 3.08
CA LEU A 229 18.90 16.20 4.01
C LEU A 229 18.60 14.77 3.53
N ARG A 230 18.42 14.60 2.22
CA ARG A 230 18.23 13.29 1.60
C ARG A 230 19.49 12.43 1.72
N PHE A 231 20.67 13.00 1.46
CA PHE A 231 21.95 12.30 1.62
C PHE A 231 22.11 11.78 3.06
N ASN A 232 21.94 12.64 4.07
CA ASN A 232 22.09 12.27 5.48
C ASN A 232 21.09 11.18 5.93
N ARG A 233 19.90 11.10 5.32
CA ARG A 233 18.88 10.08 5.61
C ARG A 233 19.17 8.72 4.95
N ILE A 234 19.78 8.73 3.77
CA ILE A 234 20.03 7.53 2.96
C ILE A 234 21.42 6.94 3.24
N PHE A 235 22.43 7.79 3.40
CA PHE A 235 23.79 7.38 3.70
C PHE A 235 23.99 7.31 5.22
N VAL A 236 24.08 6.10 5.76
CA VAL A 236 24.17 5.90 7.21
C VAL A 236 25.20 4.82 7.51
N GLN A 237 26.14 5.11 8.42
CA GLN A 237 27.22 4.19 8.83
C GLN A 237 28.08 3.72 7.65
N GLY A 238 28.47 4.65 6.76
CA GLY A 238 29.36 4.35 5.63
C GLY A 238 28.70 3.54 4.50
N ARG A 239 27.38 3.35 4.52
CA ARG A 239 26.64 2.59 3.49
C ARG A 239 25.37 3.32 3.05
N TYR A 240 25.03 3.17 1.76
CA TYR A 240 23.75 3.63 1.21
C TYR A 240 22.65 2.63 1.52
N ARG A 241 21.60 3.07 2.23
CA ARG A 241 20.36 2.33 2.39
C ARG A 241 19.65 2.18 1.04
N LYS A 242 19.15 0.99 0.73
CA LYS A 242 18.52 0.71 -0.57
C LYS A 242 17.04 1.06 -0.54
N PHE A 243 16.59 1.70 -1.62
CA PHE A 243 15.20 2.15 -1.82
C PHE A 243 14.55 1.52 -3.05
N SER A 244 15.33 0.89 -3.92
CA SER A 244 14.83 0.22 -5.12
C SER A 244 13.93 1.13 -5.97
N LEU A 245 12.82 0.62 -6.46
CA LEU A 245 11.82 1.32 -7.26
C LEU A 245 10.85 2.16 -6.42
N LEU A 246 10.97 2.18 -5.09
CA LEU A 246 10.03 2.87 -4.18
C LEU A 246 10.60 4.20 -3.70
N SER A 247 9.75 5.11 -3.21
CA SER A 247 10.10 6.51 -2.85
C SER A 247 11.41 6.66 -2.08
N ASP A 248 11.59 5.86 -1.03
CA ASP A 248 12.66 5.97 -0.06
C ASP A 248 12.93 4.61 0.63
N PRO A 249 14.07 4.46 1.35
CA PRO A 249 14.45 3.18 1.96
C PRO A 249 13.46 2.69 3.01
N THR A 250 12.71 3.60 3.63
CA THR A 250 11.74 3.25 4.66
C THR A 250 10.49 2.64 4.05
N ALA A 251 9.87 3.33 3.09
CA ALA A 251 8.73 2.79 2.37
C ALA A 251 9.08 1.45 1.71
N PHE A 252 10.29 1.33 1.16
CA PHE A 252 10.83 0.08 0.65
C PHE A 252 10.91 -1.02 1.72
N GLY A 253 11.58 -0.77 2.84
CA GLY A 253 11.73 -1.76 3.91
C GLY A 253 10.39 -2.26 4.45
N ILE A 254 9.44 -1.35 4.70
CA ILE A 254 8.11 -1.69 5.21
C ILE A 254 7.33 -2.53 4.17
N PHE A 255 7.41 -2.15 2.89
CA PHE A 255 6.78 -2.92 1.81
C PHE A 255 7.40 -4.32 1.68
N MET A 256 8.73 -4.46 1.76
CA MET A 256 9.41 -5.76 1.73
C MET A 256 9.04 -6.63 2.93
N SER A 257 9.03 -6.07 4.15
CA SER A 257 8.70 -6.80 5.37
C SER A 257 7.26 -7.29 5.36
N GLY A 258 6.30 -6.40 5.04
CA GLY A 258 4.90 -6.78 4.89
C GLY A 258 4.68 -7.84 3.81
N SER A 259 5.38 -7.73 2.67
CA SER A 259 5.30 -8.72 1.59
C SER A 259 5.95 -10.06 1.97
N ALA A 260 7.03 -10.06 2.76
CA ALA A 260 7.69 -11.26 3.25
C ALA A 260 6.77 -12.04 4.19
N ILE A 261 6.10 -11.37 5.12
CA ILE A 261 5.11 -11.96 6.04
C ILE A 261 3.98 -12.61 5.24
N VAL A 262 3.45 -11.91 4.25
CA VAL A 262 2.39 -12.43 3.39
C VAL A 262 2.86 -13.63 2.58
N ALA A 263 4.00 -13.53 1.89
CA ALA A 263 4.56 -14.64 1.11
C ALA A 263 4.80 -15.89 1.98
N LEU A 264 5.30 -15.68 3.20
CA LEU A 264 5.56 -16.75 4.17
C LEU A 264 4.27 -17.47 4.58
N ILE A 265 3.19 -16.72 4.83
CA ILE A 265 1.87 -17.30 5.16
C ILE A 265 1.27 -18.03 3.95
N LEU A 266 1.44 -17.51 2.73
CA LEU A 266 0.93 -18.13 1.51
C LEU A 266 1.56 -19.50 1.19
N ILE A 267 2.75 -19.82 1.72
CA ILE A 267 3.39 -21.14 1.56
C ILE A 267 2.52 -22.27 2.13
N LEU A 268 1.68 -21.96 3.13
CA LEU A 268 0.78 -22.92 3.77
C LEU A 268 -0.36 -23.38 2.87
N ILE A 269 -0.64 -22.67 1.77
CA ILE A 269 -1.70 -23.06 0.84
C ILE A 269 -1.32 -24.41 0.22
N PRO A 270 -2.25 -25.38 0.16
CA PRO A 270 -2.01 -26.66 -0.50
C PRO A 270 -1.87 -26.46 -2.02
N LYS A 271 -0.63 -26.20 -2.45
CA LYS A 271 -0.20 -25.99 -3.85
C LYS A 271 0.93 -26.93 -4.22
N GLN A 272 1.17 -27.02 -5.53
CA GLN A 272 2.28 -27.76 -6.14
C GLN A 272 3.62 -27.33 -5.54
N LEU A 273 4.55 -28.28 -5.37
CA LEU A 273 5.83 -28.05 -4.69
C LEU A 273 6.64 -26.92 -5.31
N TYR A 274 6.65 -26.78 -6.65
CA TYR A 274 7.39 -25.70 -7.32
C TYR A 274 6.87 -24.31 -6.93
N ILE A 275 5.55 -24.13 -6.69
CA ILE A 275 4.99 -22.85 -6.24
C ILE A 275 5.51 -22.53 -4.83
N LYS A 276 5.61 -23.54 -3.96
CA LYS A 276 6.15 -23.37 -2.61
C LYS A 276 7.64 -23.01 -2.64
N ILE A 277 8.41 -23.63 -3.53
CA ILE A 277 9.83 -23.31 -3.73
C ILE A 277 9.98 -21.88 -4.26
N LEU A 278 9.18 -21.47 -5.25
CA LEU A 278 9.19 -20.10 -5.76
C LEU A 278 8.82 -19.07 -4.67
N LEU A 279 7.84 -19.37 -3.82
CA LEU A 279 7.48 -18.51 -2.69
C LEU A 279 8.59 -18.45 -1.64
N LEU A 280 9.26 -19.57 -1.34
CA LEU A 280 10.39 -19.61 -0.42
C LEU A 280 11.58 -18.79 -0.94
N LEU A 281 11.89 -18.92 -2.23
CA LEU A 281 12.91 -18.11 -2.90
C LEU A 281 12.52 -16.62 -2.91
N ALA A 282 11.24 -16.31 -3.16
CA ALA A 282 10.73 -14.95 -3.03
C ALA A 282 10.92 -14.40 -1.61
N VAL A 283 10.56 -15.17 -0.57
CA VAL A 283 10.81 -14.79 0.83
C VAL A 283 12.30 -14.51 1.08
N GLY A 284 13.20 -15.33 0.53
CA GLY A 284 14.65 -15.08 0.61
C GLY A 284 15.06 -13.71 0.08
N PHE A 285 14.64 -13.37 -1.15
CA PHE A 285 14.92 -12.05 -1.73
C PHE A 285 14.23 -10.90 -0.98
N LEU A 286 12.98 -11.09 -0.52
CA LEU A 286 12.27 -10.08 0.26
C LEU A 286 12.98 -9.80 1.59
N MET A 287 13.48 -10.84 2.27
CA MET A 287 14.25 -10.71 3.51
C MET A 287 15.60 -10.01 3.29
N LEU A 288 16.28 -10.28 2.16
CA LEU A 288 17.46 -9.50 1.76
C LEU A 288 17.09 -8.02 1.53
N GLY A 289 15.96 -7.75 0.86
CA GLY A 289 15.43 -6.40 0.68
C GLY A 289 15.17 -5.68 2.01
N VAL A 290 14.56 -6.36 2.99
CA VAL A 290 14.40 -5.85 4.35
C VAL A 290 15.77 -5.52 4.95
N GLY A 291 16.74 -6.43 4.85
CA GLY A 291 18.12 -6.22 5.29
C GLY A 291 18.77 -4.97 4.69
N TYR A 292 18.77 -4.85 3.36
CA TYR A 292 19.42 -3.75 2.64
C TYR A 292 18.72 -2.40 2.78
N SER A 293 17.44 -2.39 3.16
CA SER A 293 16.71 -1.15 3.46
C SER A 293 17.27 -0.41 4.69
N GLY A 294 17.89 -1.13 5.63
CA GLY A 294 18.42 -0.56 6.87
C GLY A 294 17.36 0.04 7.80
N THR A 295 16.08 -0.34 7.63
CA THR A 295 14.94 0.29 8.30
C THR A 295 14.53 -0.50 9.56
N ARG A 296 14.76 0.08 10.74
CA ARG A 296 14.37 -0.52 12.04
C ARG A 296 12.90 -0.90 12.10
N THR A 297 12.01 -0.03 11.61
CA THR A 297 10.57 -0.30 11.52
C THR A 297 10.26 -1.60 10.76
N ALA A 298 10.95 -1.86 9.65
CA ALA A 298 10.76 -3.06 8.85
C ALA A 298 11.23 -4.33 9.57
N TYR A 299 12.29 -4.22 10.40
CA TYR A 299 12.78 -5.31 11.23
C TYR A 299 11.79 -5.67 12.34
N ALA A 300 11.16 -4.67 12.99
CA ALA A 300 10.15 -4.88 14.03
C ALA A 300 8.83 -5.46 13.48
N MET A 301 8.48 -5.16 12.23
CA MET A 301 7.27 -5.71 11.58
C MET A 301 7.31 -7.23 11.41
N LEU A 302 8.48 -7.81 11.13
CA LEU A 302 8.63 -9.26 10.90
C LEU A 302 8.17 -10.09 12.11
N PRO A 303 8.73 -9.92 13.33
CA PRO A 303 8.27 -10.66 14.49
C PRO A 303 6.81 -10.33 14.84
N ALA A 304 6.35 -9.09 14.66
CA ALA A 304 4.95 -8.73 14.90
C ALA A 304 3.97 -9.57 14.05
N GLY A 305 4.25 -9.69 12.75
CA GLY A 305 3.45 -10.52 11.83
C GLY A 305 3.48 -11.99 12.17
N LEU A 306 4.61 -12.48 12.69
CA LEU A 306 4.74 -13.88 13.10
C LEU A 306 4.05 -14.18 14.43
N VAL A 307 4.05 -13.24 15.38
CA VAL A 307 3.32 -13.38 16.64
C VAL A 307 1.83 -13.53 16.38
N ILE A 308 1.23 -12.67 15.56
CA ILE A 308 -0.20 -12.78 15.26
C ILE A 308 -0.51 -14.05 14.45
N PHE A 309 0.39 -14.43 13.54
CA PHE A 309 0.30 -15.70 12.80
C PHE A 309 0.30 -16.92 13.74
N LEU A 310 1.24 -16.97 14.69
CA LEU A 310 1.35 -17.97 15.75
C LEU A 310 0.09 -18.06 16.58
N LEU A 311 -0.35 -16.93 17.14
CA LEU A 311 -1.54 -16.84 17.99
C LEU A 311 -2.80 -17.36 17.29
N MET A 312 -2.94 -17.09 15.99
CA MET A 312 -4.10 -17.51 15.21
C MET A 312 -4.04 -18.95 14.69
N THR A 313 -2.87 -19.58 14.70
CA THR A 313 -2.65 -20.92 14.13
C THR A 313 -2.22 -21.96 15.14
N ILE A 314 -2.22 -21.61 16.43
CA ILE A 314 -1.75 -22.46 17.53
C ILE A 314 -2.42 -23.84 17.58
N THR A 315 -3.64 -23.97 17.05
CA THR A 315 -4.40 -25.24 17.00
C THR A 315 -3.85 -26.25 15.98
N SER A 316 -3.06 -25.80 14.99
CA SER A 316 -2.53 -26.64 13.90
C SER A 316 -1.12 -27.15 14.22
N ARG A 317 -0.94 -28.47 14.34
CA ARG A 317 0.36 -29.09 14.64
C ARG A 317 1.45 -28.74 13.60
N ASN A 318 1.12 -28.80 12.30
CA ASN A 318 2.09 -28.51 11.24
C ASN A 318 2.46 -27.02 11.19
N THR A 319 1.48 -26.15 11.46
CA THR A 319 1.73 -24.71 11.52
C THR A 319 2.54 -24.35 12.75
N LEU A 320 2.30 -25.00 13.88
CA LEU A 320 3.06 -24.80 15.11
C LEU A 320 4.55 -25.17 14.91
N ILE A 321 4.84 -26.31 14.27
CA ILE A 321 6.24 -26.69 13.94
C ILE A 321 6.90 -25.63 13.05
N PHE A 322 6.23 -25.24 11.96
CA PHE A 322 6.73 -24.21 11.06
C PHE A 322 6.98 -22.88 11.78
N SER A 323 6.06 -22.47 12.64
CA SER A 323 6.19 -21.25 13.44
C SER A 323 7.34 -21.32 14.44
N VAL A 324 7.52 -22.45 15.13
CA VAL A 324 8.64 -22.64 16.08
C VAL A 324 9.98 -22.56 15.36
N VAL A 325 10.13 -23.23 14.22
CA VAL A 325 11.36 -23.16 13.40
C VAL A 325 11.67 -21.73 13.00
N LEU A 326 10.65 -20.97 12.59
CA LEU A 326 10.82 -19.59 12.18
C LEU A 326 11.13 -18.65 13.35
N SER A 327 10.50 -18.85 14.51
CA SER A 327 10.82 -18.13 15.74
C SER A 327 12.25 -18.39 16.21
N LEU A 328 12.72 -19.64 16.12
CA LEU A 328 14.12 -20.00 16.42
C LEU A 328 15.09 -19.35 15.44
N ALA A 329 14.76 -19.35 14.14
CA ALA A 329 15.60 -18.70 13.12
C ALA A 329 15.72 -17.19 13.38
N LEU A 330 14.61 -16.51 13.72
CA LEU A 330 14.66 -15.09 14.11
C LEU A 330 15.41 -14.86 15.42
N GLY A 331 15.19 -15.72 16.42
CA GLY A 331 15.92 -15.67 17.69
C GLY A 331 17.43 -15.80 17.46
N PHE A 332 17.88 -16.67 16.55
CA PHE A 332 19.28 -16.79 16.17
C PHE A 332 19.83 -15.53 15.51
N VAL A 333 19.04 -14.82 14.67
CA VAL A 333 19.48 -13.55 14.10
C VAL A 333 19.64 -12.48 15.19
N ILE A 334 18.71 -12.42 16.16
CA ILE A 334 18.73 -11.46 17.27
C ILE A 334 19.89 -11.74 18.24
N PHE A 335 20.06 -12.98 18.67
CA PHE A 335 20.97 -13.34 19.78
C PHE A 335 22.25 -14.08 19.35
N GLY A 336 22.37 -14.51 18.10
CA GLY A 336 23.54 -15.28 17.63
C GLY A 336 24.83 -14.44 17.54
N PRO A 337 26.03 -15.04 17.66
CA PRO A 337 27.30 -14.32 17.71
C PRO A 337 27.84 -13.91 16.32
N ILE A 338 27.05 -13.14 15.55
CA ILE A 338 27.42 -12.69 14.19
C ILE A 338 27.62 -11.17 14.20
N TYR A 339 28.85 -10.71 14.44
CA TYR A 339 29.14 -9.28 14.64
C TYR A 339 29.74 -8.58 13.40
N GLY A 340 30.21 -9.34 12.41
CA GLY A 340 30.89 -8.81 11.22
C GLY A 340 29.96 -8.19 10.16
N ASN A 341 28.64 -8.25 10.33
CA ASN A 341 27.67 -7.77 9.34
C ASN A 341 26.84 -6.59 9.86
N ALA A 342 27.01 -5.42 9.24
CA ALA A 342 26.31 -4.19 9.60
C ALA A 342 24.77 -4.33 9.55
N THR A 343 24.23 -5.11 8.62
CA THR A 343 22.78 -5.35 8.54
C THR A 343 22.26 -6.13 9.74
N ILE A 344 22.99 -7.14 10.19
CA ILE A 344 22.63 -7.95 11.36
C ILE A 344 22.74 -7.11 12.63
N ASN A 345 23.81 -6.31 12.76
CA ASN A 345 23.97 -5.42 13.91
C ASN A 345 22.86 -4.36 13.99
N ARG A 346 22.41 -3.82 12.83
CA ARG A 346 21.27 -2.89 12.79
C ARG A 346 19.95 -3.56 13.14
N PHE A 347 19.74 -4.80 12.69
CA PHE A 347 18.60 -5.62 13.09
C PHE A 347 18.56 -5.76 14.63
N ARG A 348 19.70 -6.08 15.26
CA ARG A 348 19.81 -6.19 16.72
C ARG A 348 19.57 -4.88 17.46
N SER A 349 20.20 -3.79 17.03
CA SER A 349 20.03 -2.46 17.63
C SER A 349 18.58 -1.94 17.59
N THR A 350 17.70 -2.59 16.81
CA THR A 350 16.27 -2.25 16.81
C THR A 350 15.57 -2.69 18.10
N PHE A 351 16.09 -3.75 18.73
CA PHE A 351 15.54 -4.33 19.96
C PHE A 351 16.36 -3.96 21.21
N ASP A 352 17.37 -3.11 21.04
CA ASP A 352 18.20 -2.59 22.12
C ASP A 352 17.57 -1.31 22.69
N THR A 353 17.42 -1.25 24.02
CA THR A 353 16.75 -0.16 24.73
C THR A 353 17.68 1.01 25.07
N ASP A 354 19.00 0.83 24.98
CA ASP A 354 19.99 1.79 25.48
C ASP A 354 20.55 2.73 24.39
N ASP A 355 19.91 2.78 23.22
CA ASP A 355 20.36 3.59 22.09
C ASP A 355 20.13 5.09 22.34
N GLN A 356 21.16 5.93 22.19
CA GLN A 356 21.10 7.39 22.35
C GLN A 356 19.98 8.06 21.52
N SER A 357 19.59 7.44 20.41
CA SER A 357 18.46 7.90 19.58
C SER A 357 17.08 7.69 20.22
N LEU A 358 16.92 6.76 21.17
CA LEU A 358 15.69 6.57 21.93
C LEU A 358 15.53 7.66 23.00
N ASN A 359 16.61 8.05 23.67
CA ASN A 359 16.59 9.10 24.70
C ASN A 359 16.08 10.46 24.16
N ILE A 360 16.50 10.86 22.96
CA ILE A 360 16.03 12.11 22.33
C ILE A 360 14.52 12.04 22.03
N ARG A 361 14.02 10.86 21.62
CA ARG A 361 12.59 10.66 21.34
C ARG A 361 11.76 10.72 22.61
N ASP A 362 12.26 10.17 23.71
CA ASP A 362 11.53 10.17 24.98
C ASP A 362 11.48 11.58 25.59
N VAL A 363 12.57 12.35 25.49
CA VAL A 363 12.57 13.79 25.85
C VAL A 363 11.58 14.58 24.98
N ASN A 364 11.59 14.36 23.65
CA ASN A 364 10.64 15.03 22.75
C ASN A 364 9.18 14.66 23.06
N ARG A 365 8.92 13.40 23.44
CA ARG A 365 7.59 12.92 23.82
C ARG A 365 7.13 13.53 25.13
N GLU A 366 8.01 13.63 26.12
CA GLU A 366 7.70 14.27 27.40
C GLU A 366 7.40 15.75 27.22
N ALA A 367 8.21 16.46 26.44
CA ALA A 367 8.03 17.89 26.17
C ALA A 367 6.70 18.22 25.48
N ILE A 368 6.17 17.31 24.65
CA ILE A 368 4.95 17.56 23.87
C ILE A 368 3.66 17.06 24.54
N GLN A 369 3.76 16.28 25.63
CA GLN A 369 2.59 15.77 26.36
C GLN A 369 1.62 16.86 26.83
N PRO A 370 2.06 17.98 27.45
CA PRO A 370 1.16 19.05 27.90
C PRO A 370 0.30 19.59 26.74
N TYR A 371 0.92 19.79 25.57
CA TYR A 371 0.20 20.25 24.38
C TYR A 371 -0.92 19.28 23.97
N ILE A 372 -0.68 17.97 23.99
CA ILE A 372 -1.67 16.95 23.64
C ILE A 372 -2.85 16.97 24.62
N TYR A 373 -2.59 17.15 25.92
CA TYR A 373 -3.63 17.18 26.94
C TYR A 373 -4.51 18.44 26.82
N GLU A 374 -3.91 19.59 26.52
CA GLU A 374 -4.62 20.85 26.33
C GLU A 374 -5.44 20.90 25.03
N HIS A 375 -5.09 20.10 24.02
CA HIS A 375 -5.70 20.13 22.69
C HIS A 375 -6.42 18.81 22.35
N PRO A 376 -7.66 18.57 22.84
CA PRO A 376 -8.38 17.32 22.64
C PRO A 376 -8.73 17.01 21.18
N ILE A 377 -8.82 18.05 20.33
CA ILE A 377 -9.01 17.97 18.88
C ILE A 377 -7.71 18.22 18.09
N GLY A 378 -6.58 18.38 18.78
CA GLY A 378 -5.27 18.59 18.18
C GLY A 378 -5.05 19.97 17.56
N GLY A 379 -3.84 20.16 17.04
CA GLY A 379 -3.41 21.38 16.34
C GLY A 379 -3.95 21.52 14.92
N GLY A 380 -4.70 20.54 14.41
CA GLY A 380 -5.18 20.54 13.03
C GLY A 380 -4.24 19.81 12.07
N VAL A 381 -4.79 19.33 10.95
CA VAL A 381 -4.05 18.54 9.95
C VAL A 381 -3.04 19.42 9.21
N LEU A 382 -1.85 18.87 8.89
CA LEU A 382 -0.72 19.58 8.27
C LEU A 382 -0.06 20.66 9.13
N THR A 383 -0.14 20.56 10.46
CA THR A 383 0.54 21.50 11.37
C THR A 383 1.87 20.98 11.92
N THR A 384 2.18 19.70 11.74
CA THR A 384 3.39 19.05 12.28
C THR A 384 4.48 18.82 11.22
N GLY A 385 5.74 18.79 11.67
CA GLY A 385 6.90 18.44 10.85
C GLY A 385 7.10 19.33 9.63
N ASP A 386 7.66 18.76 8.56
CA ASP A 386 7.93 19.46 7.29
C ASP A 386 6.66 20.04 6.65
N ALA A 387 5.51 19.40 6.86
CA ALA A 387 4.22 19.90 6.39
C ALA A 387 3.79 21.16 7.14
N GLY A 388 3.99 21.18 8.47
CA GLY A 388 3.79 22.36 9.30
C GLY A 388 4.64 23.54 8.83
N LEU A 389 5.94 23.33 8.59
CA LEU A 389 6.81 24.39 8.06
C LEU A 389 6.34 24.96 6.72
N LYS A 390 5.78 24.11 5.86
CA LYS A 390 5.34 24.50 4.52
C LYS A 390 3.99 25.21 4.50
N PHE A 391 3.03 24.75 5.30
CA PHE A 391 1.63 25.19 5.21
C PHE A 391 1.16 26.00 6.43
N ASN A 392 1.82 25.86 7.58
CA ASN A 392 1.50 26.52 8.85
C ASN A 392 2.79 26.96 9.61
N PRO A 393 3.67 27.79 9.01
CA PRO A 393 5.01 28.06 9.56
C PRO A 393 5.00 28.71 10.94
N ASN A 394 3.93 29.42 11.30
CA ASN A 394 3.80 30.11 12.59
C ASN A 394 3.19 29.22 13.68
N HIS A 395 2.84 27.97 13.37
CA HIS A 395 2.22 27.06 14.34
C HIS A 395 3.27 26.47 15.27
N TYR A 396 2.94 26.29 16.55
CA TYR A 396 3.86 25.74 17.56
C TYR A 396 4.48 24.38 17.16
N LEU A 397 3.69 23.55 16.47
CA LEU A 397 4.11 22.23 15.99
C LEU A 397 4.92 22.25 14.67
N ALA A 398 5.10 23.42 14.05
CA ALA A 398 5.79 23.52 12.78
C ALA A 398 7.27 23.12 12.95
N GLY A 399 7.71 22.12 12.19
CA GLY A 399 9.08 21.60 12.29
C GLY A 399 9.31 20.61 13.43
N PHE A 400 8.34 20.42 14.35
CA PHE A 400 8.41 19.36 15.34
C PHE A 400 8.36 18.00 14.63
N PRO A 401 9.38 17.13 14.76
CA PRO A 401 9.40 15.84 14.08
C PRO A 401 8.48 14.86 14.82
N PRO A 402 7.34 14.44 14.24
CA PRO A 402 6.55 13.40 14.87
C PRO A 402 7.29 12.07 14.67
N ASP A 403 8.00 11.63 15.70
CA ASP A 403 8.84 10.43 15.68
C ASP A 403 8.08 9.13 15.37
N ASN A 404 6.74 9.15 15.46
CA ASN A 404 5.89 8.05 15.02
C ASN A 404 4.51 8.50 14.49
N GLY A 405 3.80 7.58 13.84
CA GLY A 405 2.51 7.83 13.21
C GLY A 405 1.37 8.10 14.20
N TYR A 406 1.37 7.45 15.36
CA TYR A 406 0.36 7.68 16.39
C TYR A 406 0.49 9.04 17.07
N LEU A 407 1.72 9.47 17.35
CA LEU A 407 2.05 10.79 17.89
C LEU A 407 1.69 11.85 16.87
N LYS A 408 2.02 11.65 15.57
CA LYS A 408 1.56 12.57 14.52
C LYS A 408 0.04 12.75 14.56
N LEU A 409 -0.70 11.64 14.63
CA LEU A 409 -2.15 11.66 14.69
C LEU A 409 -2.65 12.36 15.96
N ALA A 410 -2.05 12.11 17.12
CA ALA A 410 -2.41 12.77 18.37
C ALA A 410 -2.14 14.28 18.33
N LEU A 411 -1.05 14.71 17.70
CA LEU A 411 -0.69 16.12 17.57
C LEU A 411 -1.60 16.86 16.58
N GLU A 412 -1.89 16.25 15.42
CA GLU A 412 -2.71 16.89 14.38
C GLU A 412 -4.21 16.78 14.65
N THR A 413 -4.68 15.69 15.25
CA THR A 413 -6.11 15.41 15.42
C THR A 413 -6.54 15.22 16.87
N GLY A 414 -5.62 15.37 17.82
CA GLY A 414 -5.91 15.24 19.24
C GLY A 414 -5.99 13.79 19.71
N TRP A 415 -6.08 13.61 21.02
CA TRP A 415 -6.26 12.28 21.62
C TRP A 415 -7.61 11.66 21.25
N ILE A 416 -8.63 12.48 20.92
CA ILE A 416 -9.92 12.00 20.38
C ILE A 416 -9.72 11.34 19.01
N GLY A 417 -9.01 12.01 18.09
CA GLY A 417 -8.70 11.46 16.77
C GLY A 417 -7.86 10.18 16.84
N LEU A 418 -6.87 10.16 17.74
CA LEU A 418 -6.08 8.96 18.03
C LEU A 418 -6.97 7.81 18.51
N LEU A 419 -7.87 8.05 19.48
CA LEU A 419 -8.78 7.04 20.00
C LEU A 419 -9.69 6.47 18.90
N ILE A 420 -10.27 7.33 18.06
CA ILE A 420 -11.12 6.91 16.93
C ILE A 420 -10.33 6.02 15.98
N PHE A 421 -9.09 6.38 15.66
CA PHE A 421 -8.25 5.57 14.78
C PHE A 421 -7.85 4.23 15.42
N LEU A 422 -7.54 4.19 16.71
CA LEU A 422 -7.26 2.94 17.43
C LEU A 422 -8.48 2.02 17.46
N ILE A 423 -9.67 2.57 17.71
CA ILE A 423 -10.95 1.84 17.63
C ILE A 423 -11.16 1.31 16.22
N PHE A 424 -10.88 2.10 15.18
CA PHE A 424 -10.99 1.67 13.80
C PHE A 424 -10.09 0.46 13.49
N ILE A 425 -8.80 0.52 13.84
CA ILE A 425 -7.86 -0.60 13.68
C ILE A 425 -8.31 -1.82 14.49
N PHE A 426 -8.78 -1.62 15.72
CA PHE A 426 -9.31 -2.69 16.55
C PHE A 426 -10.53 -3.37 15.91
N VAL A 427 -11.49 -2.61 15.38
CA VAL A 427 -12.68 -3.16 14.70
C VAL A 427 -12.28 -3.96 13.46
N VAL A 428 -11.34 -3.45 12.65
CA VAL A 428 -10.79 -4.18 11.49
C VAL A 428 -10.21 -5.53 11.91
N LEU A 429 -9.31 -5.54 12.90
CA LEU A 429 -8.64 -6.75 13.34
C LEU A 429 -9.63 -7.73 13.98
N ARG A 430 -10.53 -7.24 14.84
CA ARG A 430 -11.58 -8.04 15.47
C ARG A 430 -12.47 -8.73 14.43
N GLU A 431 -12.99 -7.99 13.44
CA GLU A 431 -13.83 -8.57 12.40
C GLU A 431 -13.04 -9.53 11.50
N GLY A 432 -11.79 -9.21 11.17
CA GLY A 432 -10.89 -10.11 10.44
C GLY A 432 -10.68 -11.43 11.16
N ILE A 433 -10.32 -11.39 12.44
CA ILE A 433 -10.08 -12.58 13.27
C ILE A 433 -11.36 -13.40 13.42
N LYS A 434 -12.50 -12.73 13.69
CA LYS A 434 -13.82 -13.38 13.76
C LYS A 434 -14.18 -14.05 12.43
N ASN A 435 -13.89 -13.41 11.31
CA ASN A 435 -14.13 -13.98 9.97
C ASN A 435 -13.25 -15.20 9.72
N TYR A 436 -11.98 -15.15 10.11
CA TYR A 436 -11.02 -16.24 9.95
C TYR A 436 -11.49 -17.52 10.66
N TYR A 437 -11.90 -17.42 11.92
CA TYR A 437 -12.38 -18.58 12.68
C TYR A 437 -13.74 -19.09 12.18
N ALA A 438 -14.56 -18.22 11.59
CA ALA A 438 -15.87 -18.60 11.06
C ALA A 438 -15.84 -19.18 9.64
N THR A 439 -14.80 -18.92 8.85
CA THR A 439 -14.63 -19.46 7.51
C THR A 439 -14.36 -20.97 7.55
N LYS A 440 -14.81 -21.73 6.55
CA LYS A 440 -14.53 -23.17 6.43
C LYS A 440 -13.47 -23.48 5.38
N ASP A 441 -13.46 -22.78 4.24
CA ASP A 441 -12.43 -22.97 3.20
C ASP A 441 -11.02 -22.69 3.73
N ALA A 442 -10.16 -23.70 3.68
CA ALA A 442 -8.76 -23.64 4.11
C ALA A 442 -7.94 -22.62 3.32
N THR A 443 -8.19 -22.45 2.02
CA THR A 443 -7.46 -21.48 1.19
C THR A 443 -7.86 -20.06 1.56
N LEU A 444 -9.16 -19.82 1.71
CA LEU A 444 -9.69 -18.52 2.10
C LEU A 444 -9.24 -18.10 3.50
N LYS A 445 -9.14 -19.04 4.44
CA LYS A 445 -8.54 -18.81 5.77
C LYS A 445 -7.12 -18.29 5.67
N ILE A 446 -6.29 -18.88 4.82
CA ILE A 446 -4.88 -18.47 4.67
C ILE A 446 -4.80 -17.06 4.07
N TYR A 447 -5.65 -16.72 3.09
CA TYR A 447 -5.72 -15.34 2.57
C TYR A 447 -6.13 -14.33 3.65
N GLN A 448 -7.13 -14.64 4.47
CA GLN A 448 -7.54 -13.79 5.58
C GLN A 448 -6.41 -13.63 6.60
N LEU A 449 -5.73 -14.71 6.97
CA LEU A 449 -4.60 -14.70 7.88
C LEU A 449 -3.45 -13.84 7.36
N ALA A 450 -3.13 -13.93 6.07
CA ALA A 450 -2.11 -13.09 5.44
C ALA A 450 -2.46 -11.60 5.52
N PHE A 451 -3.72 -11.23 5.27
CA PHE A 451 -4.18 -9.85 5.40
C PHE A 451 -4.16 -9.35 6.85
N ILE A 452 -4.62 -10.17 7.81
CA ILE A 452 -4.61 -9.81 9.24
C ILE A 452 -3.18 -9.62 9.73
N ALA A 453 -2.27 -10.53 9.39
CA ALA A 453 -0.86 -10.42 9.75
C ALA A 453 -0.21 -9.17 9.17
N PHE A 454 -0.51 -8.84 7.91
CA PHE A 454 -0.06 -7.60 7.28
C PHE A 454 -0.58 -6.34 7.99
N ILE A 455 -1.90 -6.26 8.25
CA ILE A 455 -2.52 -5.10 8.93
C ILE A 455 -1.96 -4.93 10.35
N PHE A 456 -1.82 -6.03 11.09
CA PHE A 456 -1.27 -6.00 12.44
C PHE A 456 0.18 -5.51 12.44
N SER A 457 1.01 -6.01 11.51
CA SER A 457 2.40 -5.57 11.35
C SER A 457 2.50 -4.09 10.99
N ILE A 458 1.63 -3.58 10.12
CA ILE A 458 1.58 -2.15 9.79
C ILE A 458 1.14 -1.30 10.99
N SER A 459 0.29 -1.84 11.87
CA SER A 459 -0.14 -1.17 13.09
C SER A 459 1.02 -1.01 14.08
N ILE A 460 1.88 -2.02 14.20
CA ILE A 460 3.17 -1.89 14.92
C ILE A 460 4.10 -0.91 14.22
N ALA A 461 4.15 -0.92 12.88
CA ALA A 461 4.96 0.04 12.12
C ALA A 461 4.56 1.50 12.37
N LEU A 462 3.28 1.77 12.66
CA LEU A 462 2.79 3.10 13.01
C LEU A 462 3.37 3.64 14.32
N TYR A 463 3.82 2.77 15.22
CA TYR A 463 4.51 3.16 16.45
C TYR A 463 5.94 3.66 16.22
N ALA A 464 6.53 3.35 15.05
CA ALA A 464 7.85 3.80 14.68
C ALA A 464 7.86 4.82 13.52
N GLN A 465 6.76 4.93 12.75
CA GLN A 465 6.73 5.78 11.56
C GLN A 465 5.33 6.13 11.05
N THR A 466 5.23 7.17 10.22
CA THR A 466 4.00 7.52 9.48
C THR A 466 3.90 6.73 8.17
N VAL A 467 3.19 5.61 8.17
CA VAL A 467 3.24 4.63 7.05
C VAL A 467 1.99 4.60 6.17
N THR A 468 0.81 4.82 6.76
CA THR A 468 -0.49 4.47 6.14
C THR A 468 -0.92 5.37 4.98
N THR A 469 -0.31 6.55 4.82
CA THR A 469 -0.63 7.51 3.77
C THR A 469 0.44 7.57 2.66
N GLN A 470 1.59 6.95 2.87
CA GLN A 470 2.70 6.96 1.90
C GLN A 470 2.44 5.99 0.75
N ILE A 471 2.67 6.46 -0.49
CA ILE A 471 2.58 5.63 -1.69
C ILE A 471 3.89 4.84 -1.84
N PRO A 472 3.87 3.53 -2.19
CA PRO A 472 2.72 2.72 -2.60
C PRO A 472 1.99 2.01 -1.46
N LEU A 473 2.45 2.11 -0.21
CA LEU A 473 1.86 1.35 0.89
C LEU A 473 0.36 1.66 1.09
N SER A 474 -0.04 2.91 0.91
CA SER A 474 -1.44 3.32 0.95
C SER A 474 -2.30 2.66 -0.13
N THR A 475 -1.77 2.40 -1.33
CA THR A 475 -2.51 1.73 -2.42
C THR A 475 -2.73 0.24 -2.19
N ILE A 476 -2.11 -0.34 -1.15
CA ILE A 476 -2.33 -1.72 -0.69
C ILE A 476 -3.12 -1.76 0.61
N PHE A 477 -2.72 -0.95 1.60
CA PHE A 477 -3.25 -1.01 2.95
C PHE A 477 -4.77 -0.78 2.97
N TRP A 478 -5.24 0.36 2.45
CA TRP A 478 -6.66 0.73 2.49
C TRP A 478 -7.57 -0.23 1.71
N PRO A 479 -7.21 -0.69 0.51
CA PRO A 479 -7.98 -1.71 -0.20
C PRO A 479 -8.04 -3.04 0.54
N ILE A 480 -6.95 -3.47 1.21
CA ILE A 480 -6.93 -4.70 2.01
C ILE A 480 -7.97 -4.64 3.14
N LEU A 481 -8.13 -3.49 3.81
CA LEU A 481 -9.17 -3.33 4.84
C LEU A 481 -10.57 -3.62 4.26
N GLY A 482 -10.84 -3.11 3.06
CA GLY A 482 -12.09 -3.36 2.34
C GLY A 482 -12.26 -4.82 1.92
N ILE A 483 -11.17 -5.45 1.42
CA ILE A 483 -11.17 -6.87 1.05
C ILE A 483 -11.47 -7.75 2.27
N LEU A 484 -10.79 -7.52 3.39
CA LEU A 484 -10.95 -8.28 4.62
C LEU A 484 -12.37 -8.19 5.19
N ALA A 485 -13.02 -7.03 5.03
CA ALA A 485 -14.40 -6.83 5.47
C ALA A 485 -15.42 -7.70 4.70
N ASN A 486 -15.13 -8.07 3.44
CA ASN A 486 -16.08 -8.74 2.55
C ASN A 486 -15.68 -10.18 2.17
N ILE A 487 -14.42 -10.58 2.35
CA ILE A 487 -13.87 -11.87 1.88
C ILE A 487 -14.62 -13.10 2.41
N LYS A 488 -15.23 -13.03 3.61
CA LYS A 488 -16.03 -14.12 4.19
C LYS A 488 -17.27 -14.49 3.35
N HIS A 489 -17.81 -13.56 2.55
CA HIS A 489 -19.02 -13.85 1.76
C HIS A 489 -18.83 -14.96 0.73
N HIS A 490 -17.60 -15.23 0.30
CA HIS A 490 -17.27 -16.33 -0.60
C HIS A 490 -17.51 -17.72 0.03
N ASP A 491 -17.26 -17.86 1.32
CA ASP A 491 -17.45 -19.14 2.05
C ASP A 491 -18.93 -19.55 2.14
N LYS A 492 -19.85 -18.58 2.08
CA LYS A 492 -21.31 -18.82 2.10
C LYS A 492 -21.91 -19.11 0.72
N GLN A 493 -21.14 -18.92 -0.36
CA GLN A 493 -21.62 -19.13 -1.73
C GLN A 493 -21.15 -20.47 -2.32
N GLU A 494 -20.10 -21.07 -1.75
CA GLU A 494 -19.53 -22.36 -2.16
C GLU A 494 -20.01 -23.55 -1.30
N GLY A 495 -20.72 -23.30 -0.20
CA GLY A 495 -21.46 -24.30 0.58
C GLY A 495 -22.96 -24.18 0.37
#